data_AF-A0A1H0VZV0-F1
#
_entry.id   AF-A0A1H0VZV0-F1
#
_cell.length_a   1.000
_cell.length_b   1.000
_cell.length_c   1.000
_cell.angle_alpha   90.00
_cell.angle_beta   90.00
_cell.angle_gamma   90.00
#
_symmetry.space_group_name_H-M   'P 1'
#
loop_
_entity.id
_entity.type
_entity.pdbx_description
1 polymer ?
#
loop_
_entity_poly.entity_id
_entity_poly.type
_entity_poly.pdbx_seq_one_letter_code
_entity_poly.pdbx_strand_id
1 'polypeptide(L)'
;MESREAVEAVAASVAVLAGLLGSGADGPDRFDPAAADRDAGAQRDANRLRDTGGVCGGDPLRDLADALLDGLAGVARLEARTAALKVQLAADYARAARFLAPPAGSVRDRAGQEMALVAELACVLTVSERTAGAFLSEARALTTGLPLTLAALRAGTISWQHARILVEE
;
A
#
# COMPACT_ATOMS: atom_id res chain seq x y z
N MET A 1 -1.35 -13.75 -35.72
CA MET A 1 -0.45 -12.58 -35.78
C MET A 1 -1.00 -11.48 -34.90
N GLU A 2 -2.27 -11.07 -35.07
CA GLU A 2 -2.97 -10.10 -34.19
C GLU A 2 -2.96 -10.46 -32.70
N SER A 3 -3.11 -11.74 -32.34
CA SER A 3 -3.09 -12.16 -30.93
C SER A 3 -1.75 -11.93 -30.23
N ARG A 4 -0.63 -12.05 -30.96
CA ARG A 4 0.72 -11.84 -30.40
C ARG A 4 1.00 -10.35 -30.19
N GLU A 5 0.60 -9.54 -31.15
CA GLU A 5 0.75 -8.08 -31.11
C GLU A 5 -0.10 -7.45 -30.01
N ALA A 6 -1.33 -7.96 -29.81
CA ALA A 6 -2.19 -7.56 -28.70
C ALA A 6 -1.58 -7.94 -27.32
N VAL A 7 -1.00 -9.13 -27.20
CA VAL A 7 -0.32 -9.57 -25.96
C VAL A 7 0.90 -8.67 -25.67
N GLU A 8 1.66 -8.31 -26.70
CA GLU A 8 2.85 -7.45 -26.58
C GLU A 8 2.48 -6.02 -26.15
N ALA A 9 1.41 -5.45 -26.71
CA ALA A 9 0.90 -4.14 -26.34
C ALA A 9 0.43 -4.08 -24.87
N VAL A 10 -0.26 -5.12 -24.40
CA VAL A 10 -0.70 -5.20 -23.00
C VAL A 10 0.49 -5.41 -22.07
N ALA A 11 1.45 -6.28 -22.42
CA ALA A 11 2.67 -6.48 -21.66
C ALA A 11 3.51 -5.19 -21.53
N ALA A 12 3.56 -4.37 -22.59
CA ALA A 12 4.21 -3.06 -22.54
C ALA A 12 3.52 -2.10 -21.55
N SER A 13 2.19 -2.09 -21.52
CA SER A 13 1.41 -1.27 -20.57
C SER A 13 1.63 -1.71 -19.12
N VAL A 14 1.71 -3.03 -18.87
CA VAL A 14 2.05 -3.60 -17.56
C VAL A 14 3.48 -3.24 -17.15
N ALA A 15 4.45 -3.29 -18.07
CA ALA A 15 5.83 -2.89 -17.80
C ALA A 15 5.96 -1.40 -17.44
N VAL A 16 5.19 -0.52 -18.09
CA VAL A 16 5.11 0.91 -17.73
C VAL A 16 4.54 1.10 -16.33
N LEU A 17 3.47 0.38 -15.98
CA LEU A 17 2.91 0.40 -14.62
C LEU A 17 3.92 -0.12 -13.60
N ALA A 18 4.59 -1.24 -13.87
CA ALA A 18 5.63 -1.80 -13.01
C ALA A 18 6.81 -0.84 -12.82
N GLY A 19 7.22 -0.12 -13.87
CA GLY A 19 8.25 0.92 -13.79
C GLY A 19 7.84 2.12 -12.92
N LEU A 20 6.58 2.56 -13.02
CA LEU A 20 6.03 3.58 -12.13
C LEU A 20 5.99 3.12 -10.67
N LEU A 21 5.71 1.82 -10.45
CA LEU A 21 5.57 1.21 -9.14
C LEU A 21 6.94 0.82 -8.51
N GLY A 22 7.98 0.63 -9.34
CA GLY A 22 9.31 0.12 -8.94
C GLY A 22 10.33 1.18 -8.53
N SER A 23 10.07 2.48 -8.76
CA SER A 23 11.01 3.57 -8.42
C SER A 23 11.13 3.85 -6.90
N GLY A 24 10.55 2.99 -6.05
CA GLY A 24 10.54 3.15 -4.59
C GLY A 24 11.27 2.06 -3.80
N ALA A 25 11.96 1.13 -4.45
CA ALA A 25 12.63 0.02 -3.77
C ALA A 25 14.11 -0.11 -4.20
N ASP A 26 14.91 0.90 -3.89
CA ASP A 26 16.35 0.73 -3.67
C ASP A 26 16.81 1.74 -2.61
N GLY A 27 16.71 1.32 -1.35
CA GLY A 27 17.37 1.93 -0.22
C GLY A 27 18.26 0.87 0.44
N PRO A 28 19.57 1.08 0.58
CA PRO A 28 20.46 0.07 1.11
C PRO A 28 20.41 0.11 2.63
N ASP A 29 19.86 -0.92 3.26
CA ASP A 29 20.19 -1.20 4.65
C ASP A 29 20.66 -2.64 4.81
N ARG A 30 21.98 -2.72 4.85
CA ARG A 30 22.79 -3.87 5.19
C ARG A 30 22.73 -4.05 6.70
N PHE A 31 22.22 -5.20 7.14
CA PHE A 31 22.53 -5.72 8.48
C PHE A 31 23.07 -7.14 8.35
N ASP A 32 24.40 -7.26 8.31
CA ASP A 32 25.11 -8.51 8.55
C ASP A 32 25.26 -8.70 10.07
N PRO A 33 24.91 -9.88 10.59
CA PRO A 33 25.78 -10.47 11.60
C PRO A 33 26.12 -11.93 11.28
N ALA A 34 27.41 -12.10 10.98
CA ALA A 34 28.33 -13.15 11.41
C ALA A 34 27.96 -14.64 11.30
N ALA A 35 28.85 -15.31 10.57
CA ALA A 35 29.09 -16.74 10.45
C ALA A 35 29.34 -17.50 11.77
N ALA A 36 28.97 -18.79 11.78
CA ALA A 36 29.81 -19.95 12.15
C ALA A 36 28.94 -21.24 12.09
N ASP A 37 29.21 -22.15 11.13
CA ASP A 37 29.98 -23.41 11.34
C ASP A 37 29.02 -24.58 11.66
N ARG A 38 28.68 -25.51 10.75
CA ARG A 38 29.37 -26.77 10.34
C ARG A 38 28.25 -27.64 9.70
N ASP A 39 28.40 -28.70 8.92
CA ASP A 39 29.45 -29.44 8.21
C ASP A 39 28.68 -30.61 7.52
N ALA A 40 29.34 -31.29 6.58
CA ALA A 40 29.06 -32.62 6.05
C ALA A 40 27.94 -32.81 4.99
N GLY A 41 28.35 -33.36 3.84
CA GLY A 41 27.44 -34.11 2.97
C GLY A 41 27.75 -34.08 1.48
N ALA A 42 28.95 -34.48 1.08
CA ALA A 42 29.19 -34.87 -0.30
C ALA A 42 28.33 -36.09 -0.64
N GLN A 43 27.38 -35.94 -1.57
CA GLN A 43 26.97 -37.03 -2.44
C GLN A 43 26.71 -36.45 -3.83
N ARG A 44 27.72 -36.64 -4.68
CA ARG A 44 27.53 -36.68 -6.13
C ARG A 44 26.54 -37.80 -6.39
N ASP A 45 25.46 -37.52 -7.11
CA ASP A 45 24.93 -38.53 -8.02
C ASP A 45 24.37 -37.88 -9.28
N ALA A 46 24.75 -38.52 -10.38
CA ALA A 46 24.60 -38.13 -11.75
C ALA A 46 23.14 -37.93 -12.15
N ASN A 47 22.75 -36.70 -12.41
CA ASN A 47 21.66 -36.42 -13.36
C ASN A 47 21.83 -35.05 -14.04
N ARG A 48 22.98 -34.85 -14.69
CA ARG A 48 23.31 -33.61 -15.43
C ARG A 48 23.15 -33.72 -16.95
N LEU A 49 22.50 -34.77 -17.46
CA LEU A 49 22.18 -34.91 -18.89
C LEU A 49 20.79 -35.52 -19.05
N ARG A 50 19.79 -34.64 -19.07
CA ARG A 50 18.38 -34.75 -19.51
C ARG A 50 17.68 -33.61 -18.76
N ASP A 51 17.59 -32.39 -19.27
CA ASP A 51 16.88 -32.06 -20.49
C ASP A 51 17.21 -30.62 -20.90
N THR A 52 18.24 -30.43 -21.72
CA THR A 52 18.38 -29.20 -22.53
C THR A 52 17.48 -29.36 -23.74
N GLY A 53 16.18 -29.14 -23.57
CA GLY A 53 15.23 -29.54 -24.60
C GLY A 53 13.77 -29.18 -24.38
N GLY A 54 13.46 -28.28 -23.45
CA GLY A 54 12.11 -27.76 -23.29
C GLY A 54 12.18 -26.32 -22.85
N VAL A 55 12.13 -25.38 -23.81
CA VAL A 55 11.42 -24.12 -23.52
C VAL A 55 10.01 -24.59 -23.20
N CYS A 56 9.71 -24.87 -21.94
CA CYS A 56 8.34 -24.94 -21.46
C CYS A 56 7.82 -23.52 -21.62
N GLY A 57 7.48 -23.16 -22.86
CA GLY A 57 6.64 -22.03 -23.14
C GLY A 57 5.40 -22.30 -22.31
N GLY A 58 5.30 -21.62 -21.17
CA GLY A 58 4.06 -21.50 -20.44
C GLY A 58 2.99 -21.09 -21.44
N ASP A 59 1.74 -21.44 -21.15
CA ASP A 59 0.65 -20.89 -21.92
C ASP A 59 0.78 -19.36 -21.88
N PRO A 60 1.07 -18.67 -23.00
CA PRO A 60 1.33 -17.24 -22.99
C PRO A 60 0.12 -16.46 -22.49
N LEU A 61 -1.09 -17.02 -22.57
CA LEU A 61 -2.28 -16.44 -21.99
C LEU A 61 -2.29 -16.53 -20.47
N ARG A 62 -1.73 -17.61 -19.90
CA ARG A 62 -1.58 -17.78 -18.46
C ARG A 62 -0.52 -16.84 -17.90
N ASP A 63 0.64 -16.74 -18.56
CA ASP A 63 1.69 -15.81 -18.16
C ASP A 63 1.19 -14.35 -18.20
N LEU A 64 0.40 -14.01 -19.22
CA LEU A 64 -0.27 -12.70 -19.30
C LEU A 64 -1.29 -12.51 -18.17
N ALA A 65 -2.12 -13.52 -17.87
CA ALA A 65 -3.10 -13.44 -16.80
C ALA A 65 -2.44 -13.24 -15.43
N ASP A 66 -1.36 -13.97 -15.14
CA ASP A 66 -0.59 -13.84 -13.90
C ASP A 66 0.04 -12.44 -13.79
N ALA A 67 0.63 -11.92 -14.88
CA ALA A 67 1.16 -10.56 -14.91
C ALA A 67 0.09 -9.48 -14.69
N LEU A 68 -1.13 -9.66 -15.21
CA LEU A 68 -2.25 -8.75 -14.98
C LEU A 68 -2.70 -8.77 -13.50
N LEU A 69 -2.75 -9.95 -12.89
CA LEU A 69 -3.08 -10.10 -11.45
C LEU A 69 -2.00 -9.44 -10.57
N ASP A 70 -0.72 -9.63 -10.90
CA ASP A 70 0.39 -8.97 -10.20
C ASP A 70 0.32 -7.45 -10.32
N GLY A 71 -0.05 -6.94 -11.50
CA GLY A 71 -0.32 -5.51 -11.74
C GLY A 71 -1.44 -4.98 -10.83
N LEU A 72 -2.59 -5.67 -10.77
CA LEU A 72 -3.70 -5.31 -9.88
C LEU A 72 -3.31 -5.35 -8.40
N ALA A 73 -2.53 -6.36 -7.99
CA ALA A 73 -2.00 -6.44 -6.63
C ALA A 73 -1.07 -5.25 -6.32
N GLY A 74 -0.27 -4.81 -7.31
CA GLY A 74 0.54 -3.59 -7.23
C GLY A 74 -0.30 -2.34 -6.99
N VAL A 75 -1.39 -2.17 -7.74
CA VAL A 75 -2.34 -1.06 -7.57
C VAL A 75 -2.97 -1.09 -6.17
N ALA A 76 -3.43 -2.25 -5.70
CA ALA A 76 -4.02 -2.38 -4.36
C ALA A 76 -3.04 -1.97 -3.24
N ARG A 77 -1.75 -2.33 -3.37
CA ARG A 77 -0.70 -1.88 -2.43
C ARG A 77 -0.50 -0.37 -2.47
N LEU A 78 -0.57 0.25 -3.65
CA LEU A 78 -0.47 1.70 -3.81
C LEU A 78 -1.68 2.43 -3.18
N GLU A 79 -2.89 1.91 -3.38
CA GLU A 79 -4.10 2.45 -2.77
C GLU A 79 -4.02 2.41 -1.24
N ALA A 80 -3.53 1.30 -0.67
CA ALA A 80 -3.29 1.17 0.76
C ALA A 80 -2.26 2.20 1.28
N ARG A 81 -1.12 2.34 0.60
CA ARG A 81 -0.09 3.35 0.93
C ARG A 81 -0.65 4.77 0.88
N THR A 82 -1.42 5.07 -0.16
CA THR A 82 -2.08 6.38 -0.34
C THR A 82 -3.11 6.62 0.75
N ALA A 83 -3.88 5.60 1.16
CA ALA A 83 -4.80 5.69 2.28
C ALA A 83 -4.07 5.99 3.60
N ALA A 84 -2.95 5.32 3.87
CA ALA A 84 -2.13 5.61 5.06
C ALA A 84 -1.54 7.02 5.05
N LEU A 85 -1.13 7.53 3.88
CA LEU A 85 -0.68 8.91 3.72
C LEU A 85 -1.82 9.90 4.02
N LYS A 86 -3.02 9.66 3.48
CA LYS A 86 -4.21 10.47 3.80
C LYS A 86 -4.49 10.50 5.30
N VAL A 87 -4.40 9.35 5.97
CA VAL A 87 -4.58 9.25 7.43
C VAL A 87 -3.56 10.12 8.18
N GLN A 88 -2.28 10.02 7.82
CA GLN A 88 -1.23 10.81 8.47
C GLN A 88 -1.43 12.31 8.24
N LEU A 89 -1.70 12.73 7.00
CA LEU A 89 -1.96 14.13 6.66
C LEU A 89 -3.17 14.68 7.40
N ALA A 90 -4.26 13.92 7.48
CA ALA A 90 -5.46 14.35 8.21
C ALA A 90 -5.20 14.49 9.72
N ALA A 91 -4.43 13.58 10.32
CA ALA A 91 -4.06 13.65 11.73
C ALA A 91 -3.13 14.84 12.03
N ASP A 92 -2.13 15.09 11.17
CA ASP A 92 -1.21 16.23 11.30
C ASP A 92 -1.94 17.55 11.09
N TYR A 93 -2.83 17.61 10.10
CA TYR A 93 -3.68 18.78 9.87
C TYR A 93 -4.61 19.05 11.05
N ALA A 94 -5.27 18.02 11.58
CA ALA A 94 -6.12 18.15 12.76
C ALA A 94 -5.34 18.64 13.99
N ARG A 95 -4.08 18.24 14.13
CA ARG A 95 -3.18 18.72 15.19
C ARG A 95 -2.81 20.19 14.95
N ALA A 96 -2.42 20.56 13.73
CA ALA A 96 -2.10 21.94 13.37
C ALA A 96 -3.30 22.88 13.57
N ALA A 97 -4.50 22.47 13.13
CA ALA A 97 -5.73 23.23 13.27
C ALA A 97 -6.03 23.57 14.74
N ARG A 98 -5.73 22.67 15.69
CA ARG A 98 -5.88 22.94 17.12
C ARG A 98 -4.93 24.02 17.65
N PHE A 99 -3.75 24.15 17.08
CA PHE A 99 -2.80 25.21 17.45
C PHE A 99 -3.14 26.56 16.81
N LEU A 100 -3.77 26.54 15.63
CA LEU A 100 -4.21 27.75 14.92
C LEU A 100 -5.54 28.29 15.45
N ALA A 101 -6.39 27.43 16.00
CA ALA A 101 -7.70 27.82 16.51
C ALA A 101 -7.59 28.68 17.78
N PRO A 102 -8.45 29.70 17.95
CA PRO A 102 -8.58 30.40 19.22
C PRO A 102 -8.91 29.43 20.37
N PRO A 103 -8.53 29.75 21.62
CA PRO A 103 -8.89 28.92 22.77
C PRO A 103 -10.40 28.69 22.83
N ALA A 104 -10.83 27.42 22.79
CA ALA A 104 -12.24 27.07 22.88
C ALA A 104 -12.73 27.26 24.34
N GLY A 105 -13.46 28.36 24.58
CA GLY A 105 -14.01 28.70 25.90
C GLY A 105 -15.24 27.86 26.26
N SER A 106 -15.86 27.21 25.28
CA SER A 106 -17.08 26.42 25.47
C SER A 106 -17.12 25.14 24.62
N VAL A 107 -18.08 24.26 24.93
CA VAL A 107 -18.37 23.06 24.10
C VAL A 107 -18.81 23.46 22.69
N ARG A 108 -19.56 24.56 22.55
CA ARG A 108 -20.02 25.07 21.25
C ARG A 108 -18.83 25.52 20.39
N ASP A 109 -17.84 26.17 20.98
CA ASP A 109 -16.65 26.62 20.24
C ASP A 109 -15.85 25.42 19.71
N ARG A 110 -15.70 24.38 20.54
CA ARG A 110 -15.03 23.14 20.15
C ARG A 110 -15.78 22.43 19.02
N ALA A 111 -17.12 22.36 19.10
CA ALA A 111 -17.93 21.80 18.02
C ALA A 111 -17.79 22.61 16.73
N GLY A 112 -17.74 23.94 16.80
CA GLY A 112 -17.50 24.80 15.62
C GLY A 112 -16.12 24.55 14.98
N GLN A 113 -15.07 24.38 15.79
CA GLN A 113 -13.73 24.03 15.31
C GLN A 113 -13.70 22.65 14.63
N GLU A 114 -14.40 21.67 15.20
CA GLU A 114 -14.50 20.33 14.61
C GLU A 114 -15.31 20.32 13.30
N MET A 115 -16.41 21.08 13.24
CA MET A 115 -17.18 21.27 12.01
C MET A 115 -16.34 21.92 10.90
N ALA A 116 -15.55 22.96 11.23
CA ALA A 116 -14.67 23.62 10.26
C ALA A 116 -13.64 22.64 9.70
N LEU A 117 -12.98 21.86 10.56
CA LEU A 117 -12.02 20.83 10.15
C LEU A 117 -12.65 19.77 9.22
N VAL A 118 -13.86 19.32 9.54
CA VAL A 118 -14.59 18.35 8.69
C VAL A 118 -14.94 18.96 7.33
N ALA A 119 -15.42 20.19 7.29
CA ALA A 119 -15.78 20.88 6.04
C ALA A 119 -14.56 21.09 5.13
N GLU A 120 -13.41 21.47 5.69
CA GLU A 120 -12.17 21.64 4.94
C GLU A 120 -11.67 20.32 4.33
N LEU A 121 -11.66 19.24 5.13
CA LEU A 121 -11.28 17.92 4.63
C LEU A 121 -12.27 17.39 3.60
N ALA A 122 -13.57 17.64 3.77
CA ALA A 122 -14.59 17.28 2.79
C ALA A 122 -14.35 17.99 1.45
N CYS A 123 -14.00 19.28 1.48
CA CYS A 123 -13.69 20.06 0.30
C CYS A 123 -12.43 19.53 -0.43
N VAL A 124 -11.31 19.37 0.29
CA VAL A 124 -10.03 18.92 -0.30
C VAL A 124 -10.12 17.49 -0.85
N LEU A 125 -10.82 16.60 -0.14
CA LEU A 125 -10.97 15.20 -0.55
C LEU A 125 -12.13 14.99 -1.54
N THR A 126 -12.90 16.04 -1.85
CA THR A 126 -14.08 16.01 -2.72
C THR A 126 -15.12 14.96 -2.29
N VAL A 127 -15.42 14.90 -1.00
CA VAL A 127 -16.39 13.97 -0.40
C VAL A 127 -17.44 14.70 0.42
N SER A 128 -18.47 13.99 0.87
CA SER A 128 -19.44 14.56 1.82
C SER A 128 -18.79 14.83 3.18
N GLU A 129 -19.30 15.83 3.92
CA GLU A 129 -18.87 16.09 5.30
C GLU A 129 -19.05 14.86 6.21
N ARG A 130 -20.10 14.06 5.98
CA ARG A 130 -20.31 12.78 6.70
C ARG A 130 -19.13 11.83 6.46
N THR A 131 -18.70 11.69 5.21
CA THR A 131 -17.56 10.84 4.84
C THR A 131 -16.26 11.38 5.44
N ALA A 132 -16.04 12.69 5.39
CA ALA A 132 -14.85 13.32 5.97
C ALA A 132 -14.81 13.17 7.50
N GLY A 133 -15.95 13.32 8.18
CA GLY A 133 -16.07 13.11 9.62
C GLY A 133 -15.77 11.67 10.04
N ALA A 134 -16.33 10.69 9.32
CA ALA A 134 -16.02 9.28 9.55
C ALA A 134 -14.52 8.99 9.33
N PHE A 135 -13.97 9.48 8.21
CA PHE A 135 -12.56 9.35 7.89
C PHE A 135 -11.65 9.97 8.97
N LEU A 136 -12.00 11.15 9.51
CA LEU A 136 -11.24 11.80 10.57
C LEU A 136 -11.26 11.00 11.88
N SER A 137 -12.40 10.39 12.21
CA SER A 137 -12.53 9.49 13.35
C SER A 137 -11.64 8.25 13.19
N GLU A 138 -11.70 7.60 12.03
CA GLU A 138 -10.88 6.44 11.68
C GLU A 138 -9.39 6.78 11.68
N ALA A 139 -9.01 7.92 11.11
CA ALA A 139 -7.63 8.40 11.11
C ALA A 139 -7.09 8.64 12.54
N ARG A 140 -7.93 9.18 13.43
CA ARG A 140 -7.56 9.34 14.85
C ARG A 140 -7.36 7.99 15.52
N ALA A 141 -8.29 7.04 15.36
CA ALA A 141 -8.16 5.70 15.91
C ALA A 141 -6.88 5.00 15.44
N LEU A 142 -6.58 5.06 14.14
CA LEU A 142 -5.36 4.46 13.56
C LEU A 142 -4.08 5.09 14.09
N THR A 143 -4.05 6.41 14.28
CA THR A 143 -2.84 7.13 14.70
C THR A 143 -2.59 7.10 16.20
N THR A 144 -3.62 6.86 17.03
CA THR A 144 -3.47 6.86 18.50
C THR A 144 -3.63 5.49 19.14
N GLY A 145 -4.42 4.59 18.54
CA GLY A 145 -4.77 3.29 19.13
C GLY A 145 -4.23 2.08 18.36
N LEU A 146 -4.03 2.20 17.04
CA LEU A 146 -3.69 1.06 16.18
C LEU A 146 -2.43 1.32 15.32
N PRO A 147 -1.28 1.63 15.94
CA PRO A 147 -0.06 1.98 15.20
C PRO A 147 0.47 0.84 14.32
N LEU A 148 0.27 -0.43 14.72
CA LEU A 148 0.66 -1.59 13.91
C LEU A 148 -0.22 -1.74 12.67
N THR A 149 -1.53 -1.48 12.80
CA THR A 149 -2.47 -1.45 11.66
C THR A 149 -2.10 -0.34 10.69
N LEU A 150 -1.78 0.86 11.20
CA LEU A 150 -1.29 1.95 10.37
C LEU A 150 0.02 1.60 9.67
N ALA A 151 0.95 0.92 10.34
CA ALA A 151 2.20 0.45 9.72
C ALA A 151 1.95 -0.58 8.62
N ALA A 152 1.03 -1.53 8.82
CA ALA A 152 0.65 -2.51 7.80
C ALA A 152 -0.01 -1.83 6.57
N LEU A 153 -0.88 -0.85 6.80
CA LEU A 153 -1.49 -0.06 5.73
C LEU A 153 -0.42 0.73 4.95
N ARG A 154 0.57 1.31 5.64
CA ARG A 154 1.75 1.96 5.01
C ARG A 154 2.64 1.00 4.23
N ALA A 155 2.78 -0.24 4.66
CA ALA A 155 3.51 -1.25 3.89
C ALA A 155 2.71 -1.70 2.64
N GLY A 156 1.39 -1.48 2.65
CA GLY A 156 0.46 -2.01 1.66
C GLY A 156 0.14 -3.48 1.87
N THR A 157 0.39 -4.03 3.06
CA THR A 157 0.10 -5.45 3.36
C THR A 157 -1.36 -5.69 3.74
N ILE A 158 -2.09 -4.63 4.11
CA ILE A 158 -3.54 -4.65 4.29
C ILE A 158 -4.18 -3.53 3.47
N SER A 159 -5.44 -3.73 3.06
CA SER A 159 -6.22 -2.70 2.37
C SER A 159 -6.81 -1.69 3.36
N TRP A 160 -7.26 -0.54 2.84
CA TRP A 160 -8.00 0.45 3.62
C TRP A 160 -9.24 -0.15 4.31
N GLN A 161 -9.98 -1.02 3.61
CA GLN A 161 -11.16 -1.66 4.18
C GLN A 161 -10.81 -2.60 5.35
N HIS A 162 -9.70 -3.34 5.28
CA HIS A 162 -9.23 -4.13 6.42
C HIS A 162 -8.87 -3.26 7.62
N ALA A 163 -8.19 -2.13 7.38
CA ALA A 163 -7.87 -1.19 8.45
C ALA A 163 -9.12 -0.61 9.12
N ARG A 164 -10.19 -0.33 8.34
CA ARG A 164 -11.47 0.16 8.89
C ARG A 164 -12.18 -0.88 9.76
N ILE A 165 -12.18 -2.14 9.35
CA ILE A 165 -12.75 -3.23 10.16
C ILE A 165 -12.07 -3.29 11.54
N LEU A 166 -10.73 -3.18 11.58
CA LEU A 166 -9.97 -3.18 12.84
C LEU A 166 -10.18 -1.93 13.70
N VAL A 167 -10.69 -0.83 13.13
CA VAL A 167 -11.07 0.38 13.88
C VAL A 167 -12.45 0.22 14.52
N GLU A 168 -13.33 -0.59 13.92
CA GLU A 168 -14.70 -0.82 14.36
C GLU A 168 -14.83 -1.96 15.40
N GLU A 169 -13.79 -2.77 15.57
CA GLU A 169 -13.68 -3.86 16.57
C GLU A 169 -13.23 -3.35 17.95
#